data_AF-A0A4U0WJV0-F1
#
_entry.id   AF-A0A4U0WJV0-F1
#
_cell.length_a   1.000
_cell.length_b   1.000
_cell.length_c   1.000
_cell.angle_alpha   90.00
_cell.angle_beta   90.00
_cell.angle_gamma   90.00
#
_symmetry.space_group_name_H-M   'P 1'
#
loop_
_entity.id
_entity.type
_entity.pdbx_description
1 polymer ?
#
loop_
_entity_poly.entity_id
_entity_poly.type
_entity_poly.pdbx_seq_one_letter_code
_entity_poly.pdbx_strand_id
1 'polypeptide(L)'
;MASNQPAKCCTVGVKHEGESKGEIKNIGDTPTYFSYPDNKSTQNAILILTDVIGYEFINAQLIADQFAANGYFVVMPDLFHGDPVKMNGPPDFDIMAWLKGSDGKPGHLPDRVDPVVEAVLKEMRGPLSCKRIGGVGYCFGGKYVCRFLKEGKLDAGYTAHPSFVDAEELKGIQGPLSISAAETDQIFPAEKRRESEDILQGMKVPYQINLFSDVEHGFAVRCDLNEKRQKFAKEQAFFQAVQWFDEYIKANPHHEFEERSRFMNGGSDTLINDTTRHSRQTFHLQMVSAKKHVPIVKKHTKRFNRHQSDRFKCVDPSWRKPKGIDNRVRRRFKGQAAMPKIGYGSNKRTRHLMPSGHKAFLVNNVRELDILLMHNKTYAAEISHAVSSRNRVDIVARAKQLGVKVTNGKAKITTES
;
A
#
# COMPACT_ATOMS: atom_id res chain seq x y z
N MET A 1 25.09 8.50 -18.33
CA MET A 1 24.50 9.06 -17.10
C MET A 1 23.01 8.77 -17.15
N ALA A 2 22.49 7.88 -16.31
CA ALA A 2 21.07 7.52 -16.29
C ALA A 2 20.20 8.59 -15.60
N SER A 3 20.80 9.64 -15.03
CA SER A 3 20.15 10.86 -14.56
C SER A 3 21.15 12.02 -14.59
N ASN A 4 20.66 13.25 -14.51
CA ASN A 4 21.50 14.45 -14.45
C ASN A 4 22.09 14.64 -13.04
N GLN A 5 23.02 15.59 -12.93
CA GLN A 5 23.62 15.98 -11.64
C GLN A 5 22.58 16.69 -10.74
N PRO A 6 22.73 16.63 -9.41
CA PRO A 6 21.83 17.32 -8.49
C PRO A 6 21.72 18.83 -8.78
N ALA A 7 20.52 19.41 -8.60
CA ALA A 7 20.25 20.83 -8.83
C ALA A 7 19.40 21.44 -7.70
N LYS A 8 19.05 22.73 -7.81
CA LYS A 8 18.24 23.44 -6.80
C LYS A 8 16.89 22.77 -6.50
N CYS A 9 16.26 22.13 -7.48
CA CYS A 9 15.03 21.36 -7.26
C CYS A 9 15.23 20.18 -6.27
N CYS A 10 16.46 19.72 -6.06
CA CYS A 10 16.80 18.70 -5.08
C CYS A 10 16.79 19.19 -3.63
N THR A 11 16.64 20.50 -3.35
CA THR A 11 16.69 21.05 -1.97
C THR A 11 15.43 21.80 -1.54
N VAL A 12 14.49 22.00 -2.46
CA VAL A 12 13.23 22.72 -2.22
C VAL A 12 12.11 21.72 -1.90
N GLY A 13 11.22 22.08 -0.96
CA GLY A 13 10.16 21.18 -0.51
C GLY A 13 9.20 21.71 0.57
N VAL A 14 8.17 20.91 0.86
CA VAL A 14 7.16 21.15 1.90
C VAL A 14 7.31 20.11 3.03
N LYS A 15 7.23 20.58 4.29
CA LYS A 15 7.20 19.71 5.47
C LYS A 15 5.82 19.07 5.64
N HIS A 16 5.80 17.80 6.02
CA HIS A 16 4.58 17.06 6.36
C HIS A 16 4.31 17.13 7.85
N GLU A 17 3.04 16.98 8.24
CA GLU A 17 2.63 16.98 9.64
C GLU A 17 2.61 15.54 10.19
N GLY A 18 3.15 15.36 11.38
CA GLY A 18 3.18 14.07 12.08
C GLY A 18 4.29 14.01 13.13
N GLU A 19 4.20 13.02 14.01
CA GLU A 19 5.24 12.70 14.99
C GLU A 19 5.92 11.39 14.56
N SER A 20 7.25 11.39 14.57
CA SER A 20 8.04 10.18 14.36
C SER A 20 7.94 9.25 15.57
N LYS A 21 7.93 7.94 15.31
CA LYS A 21 7.76 6.87 16.31
C LYS A 21 8.99 5.98 16.50
N GLY A 22 9.94 6.09 15.59
CA GLY A 22 11.20 5.38 15.65
C GLY A 22 12.15 6.00 16.66
N GLU A 23 13.36 5.46 16.69
CA GLU A 23 14.41 5.85 17.62
C GLU A 23 15.73 6.02 16.89
N ILE A 24 16.54 6.97 17.33
CA ILE A 24 17.89 7.18 16.79
C ILE A 24 18.86 6.35 17.63
N LYS A 25 19.59 5.46 16.97
CA LYS A 25 20.67 4.63 17.53
C LYS A 25 21.89 4.70 16.63
N ASN A 26 23.07 4.48 17.19
CA ASN A 26 24.29 4.46 16.39
C ASN A 26 24.60 3.05 15.90
N ILE A 27 24.91 2.91 14.61
CA ILE A 27 25.59 1.75 14.06
C ILE A 27 27.05 2.15 13.89
N GLY A 28 27.92 1.67 14.78
CA GLY A 28 29.27 2.21 14.90
C GLY A 28 29.23 3.70 15.26
N ASP A 29 29.84 4.53 14.43
CA ASP A 29 29.85 6.00 14.58
C ASP A 29 28.73 6.69 13.77
N THR A 30 27.86 5.96 13.08
CA THR A 30 26.81 6.51 12.22
C THR A 30 25.47 6.59 12.95
N PRO A 31 24.94 7.78 13.25
CA PRO A 31 23.56 7.95 13.72
C PRO A 31 22.59 7.37 12.71
N THR A 32 21.65 6.57 13.19
CA THR A 32 20.74 5.82 12.34
C THR A 32 19.37 5.80 12.97
N TYR A 33 18.34 6.09 12.18
CA TYR A 33 16.96 6.01 12.61
C TYR A 33 16.43 4.59 12.40
N PHE A 34 15.87 4.02 13.47
CA PHE A 34 15.30 2.69 13.52
C PHE A 34 13.79 2.80 13.69
N SER A 35 13.04 2.10 12.85
CA SER A 35 11.59 1.95 13.04
C SER A 35 11.22 0.48 12.95
N TYR A 36 10.49 -0.01 13.94
CA TYR A 36 10.17 -1.43 14.07
C TYR A 36 8.70 -1.68 13.75
N PRO A 37 8.39 -2.82 13.11
CA PRO A 37 7.01 -3.24 12.94
C PRO A 37 6.40 -3.62 14.30
N ASP A 38 5.07 -3.73 14.35
CA ASP A 38 4.33 -4.03 15.60
C ASP A 38 4.82 -5.32 16.29
N ASN A 39 5.20 -6.34 15.50
CA ASN A 39 5.71 -7.62 16.00
C ASN A 39 7.22 -7.59 16.35
N LYS A 40 7.89 -6.45 16.19
CA LYS A 40 9.33 -6.23 16.40
C LYS A 40 10.25 -7.18 15.60
N SER A 41 9.72 -7.85 14.59
CA SER A 41 10.52 -8.73 13.71
C SER A 41 11.52 -7.90 12.89
N THR A 42 12.76 -8.36 12.81
CA THR A 42 13.82 -7.80 11.94
C THR A 42 14.04 -8.60 10.66
N GLN A 43 13.29 -9.70 10.47
CA GLN A 43 13.56 -10.66 9.38
C GLN A 43 13.47 -10.03 7.98
N ASN A 44 12.45 -9.19 7.77
CA ASN A 44 12.23 -8.46 6.54
C ASN A 44 12.51 -6.99 6.81
N ALA A 45 13.60 -6.48 6.28
CA ALA A 45 14.07 -5.14 6.57
C ALA A 45 14.08 -4.25 5.31
N ILE A 46 14.01 -2.95 5.53
CA ILE A 46 14.16 -1.91 4.52
C ILE A 46 15.27 -0.97 4.97
N LEU A 47 16.27 -0.79 4.10
CA LEU A 47 17.28 0.26 4.21
C LEU A 47 16.80 1.49 3.44
N ILE A 48 16.53 2.60 4.13
CA ILE A 48 16.20 3.87 3.49
C ILE A 48 17.46 4.70 3.32
N LEU A 49 17.75 5.01 2.05
CA LEU A 49 18.81 5.91 1.61
C LEU A 49 18.13 7.24 1.26
N THR A 50 18.38 8.25 2.09
CA THR A 50 17.63 9.52 2.07
C THR A 50 17.95 10.39 0.86
N ASP A 51 17.13 11.42 0.67
CA ASP A 51 17.53 12.56 -0.15
C ASP A 51 18.60 13.39 0.58
N VAL A 52 19.05 14.48 -0.06
CA VAL A 52 20.08 15.36 0.48
C VAL A 52 19.69 16.06 1.79
N ILE A 53 18.42 16.02 2.22
CA ILE A 53 17.97 16.65 3.48
C ILE A 53 18.27 15.75 4.69
N GLY A 54 18.52 14.45 4.47
CA GLY A 54 19.01 13.55 5.50
C GLY A 54 17.94 12.92 6.39
N TYR A 55 18.42 12.09 7.33
CA TYR A 55 17.59 11.20 8.17
C TYR A 55 16.83 11.92 9.29
N GLU A 56 17.28 13.11 9.71
CA GLU A 56 16.58 13.95 10.70
C GLU A 56 15.34 14.63 10.12
N PHE A 57 15.18 14.59 8.79
CA PHE A 57 14.05 15.20 8.15
C PHE A 57 12.75 14.47 8.50
N ILE A 58 11.79 15.19 9.08
CA ILE A 58 10.54 14.59 9.57
C ILE A 58 9.79 13.82 8.48
N ASN A 59 9.76 14.29 7.23
CA ASN A 59 9.07 13.55 6.17
C ASN A 59 9.73 12.19 5.89
N ALA A 60 11.06 12.10 5.97
CA ALA A 60 11.79 10.84 5.80
C ALA A 60 11.50 9.88 6.96
N GLN A 61 11.46 10.37 8.20
CA GLN A 61 11.09 9.57 9.38
C GLN A 61 9.65 9.07 9.31
N LEU A 62 8.70 9.91 8.86
CA LEU A 62 7.31 9.51 8.67
C LEU A 62 7.17 8.41 7.60
N ILE A 63 7.95 8.47 6.52
CA ILE A 63 8.01 7.40 5.52
C ILE A 63 8.57 6.11 6.12
N ALA A 64 9.65 6.20 6.90
CA ALA A 64 10.23 5.05 7.59
C ALA A 64 9.19 4.38 8.52
N ASP A 65 8.44 5.16 9.29
CA ASP A 65 7.39 4.65 10.16
C ASP A 65 6.22 4.04 9.39
N GLN A 66 5.92 4.55 8.19
CA GLN A 66 4.90 3.94 7.32
C GLN A 66 5.35 2.58 6.79
N PHE A 67 6.62 2.41 6.41
CA PHE A 67 7.15 1.08 6.08
C PHE A 67 7.10 0.13 7.28
N ALA A 68 7.43 0.64 8.48
CA ALA A 68 7.33 -0.14 9.72
C ALA A 68 5.90 -0.59 10.01
N ALA A 69 4.92 0.30 9.83
CA ALA A 69 3.49 -0.04 9.93
C ALA A 69 3.04 -1.08 8.90
N ASN A 70 3.79 -1.27 7.80
CA ASN A 70 3.56 -2.33 6.81
C ASN A 70 4.35 -3.61 7.11
N GLY A 71 4.92 -3.77 8.31
CA GLY A 71 5.53 -5.03 8.73
C GLY A 71 7.01 -5.19 8.35
N TYR A 72 7.71 -4.09 8.04
CA TYR A 72 9.14 -4.08 7.80
C TYR A 72 9.90 -3.52 8.98
N PHE A 73 11.09 -4.05 9.25
CA PHE A 73 12.06 -3.35 10.09
C PHE A 73 12.82 -2.33 9.25
N VAL A 74 12.86 -1.08 9.67
CA VAL A 74 13.42 0.01 8.86
C VAL A 74 14.65 0.57 9.51
N VAL A 75 15.71 0.70 8.71
CA VAL A 75 16.99 1.28 9.10
C VAL A 75 17.27 2.43 8.13
N MET A 76 17.54 3.61 8.66
CA MET A 76 17.76 4.83 7.88
C MET A 76 18.97 5.59 8.44
N PRO A 77 20.19 5.33 7.91
CA PRO A 77 21.42 5.91 8.43
C PRO A 77 21.63 7.36 7.99
N ASP A 78 22.45 8.07 8.74
CA ASP A 78 23.05 9.32 8.29
C ASP A 78 24.09 9.06 7.19
N LEU A 79 23.77 9.45 5.96
CA LEU A 79 24.66 9.33 4.82
C LEU A 79 25.70 10.46 4.74
N PHE A 80 25.51 11.54 5.50
CA PHE A 80 26.22 12.81 5.29
C PHE A 80 27.12 13.21 6.47
N HIS A 81 27.34 12.33 7.45
CA HIS A 81 28.24 12.57 8.58
C HIS A 81 27.91 13.88 9.34
N GLY A 82 26.63 14.14 9.55
CA GLY A 82 26.12 15.35 10.21
C GLY A 82 26.06 16.59 9.33
N ASP A 83 26.28 16.46 8.01
CA ASP A 83 26.26 17.59 7.05
C ASP A 83 25.16 17.48 5.97
N PRO A 84 23.88 17.26 6.33
CA PRO A 84 22.80 17.28 5.36
C PRO A 84 22.53 18.69 4.81
N VAL A 85 21.93 18.76 3.62
CA VAL A 85 21.50 20.03 3.02
C VAL A 85 20.27 20.57 3.73
N LYS A 86 20.29 21.86 4.06
CA LYS A 86 19.15 22.55 4.66
C LYS A 86 18.01 22.70 3.64
N MET A 87 16.83 22.18 3.97
CA MET A 87 15.63 22.35 3.15
C MET A 87 15.24 23.82 3.01
N ASN A 88 14.90 24.23 1.79
CA ASN A 88 14.60 25.63 1.44
C ASN A 88 15.74 26.59 1.86
N GLY A 89 16.98 26.13 1.67
CA GLY A 89 18.20 26.90 1.90
C GLY A 89 18.34 28.12 0.97
N PRO A 90 19.42 28.89 1.14
CA PRO A 90 19.64 30.11 0.36
C PRO A 90 19.70 29.82 -1.15
N PRO A 91 19.24 30.75 -2.00
CA PRO A 91 19.09 30.53 -3.44
C PRO A 91 20.42 30.29 -4.18
N ASP A 92 21.52 30.72 -3.58
CA ASP A 92 22.91 30.66 -3.97
C ASP A 92 23.67 29.44 -3.39
N PHE A 93 22.95 28.53 -2.71
CA PHE A 93 23.54 27.26 -2.26
C PHE A 93 24.04 26.42 -3.44
N ASP A 94 25.33 26.14 -3.46
CA ASP A 94 25.97 25.29 -4.47
C ASP A 94 25.97 23.82 -4.02
N ILE A 95 24.99 23.06 -4.53
CA ILE A 95 24.86 21.63 -4.26
C ILE A 95 26.03 20.81 -4.83
N MET A 96 26.70 21.28 -5.88
CA MET A 96 27.84 20.59 -6.47
C MET A 96 29.12 20.80 -5.67
N ALA A 97 29.30 22.00 -5.10
CA ALA A 97 30.37 22.27 -4.15
C ALA A 97 30.19 21.43 -2.88
N TRP A 98 28.97 21.38 -2.31
CA TRP A 98 28.64 20.50 -1.18
C TRP A 98 28.91 19.02 -1.49
N LEU A 99 28.52 18.55 -2.69
CA LEU A 99 28.73 17.16 -3.10
C LEU A 99 30.22 16.81 -3.21
N LYS A 100 31.05 17.69 -3.79
CA LYS A 100 32.49 17.46 -3.97
C LYS A 100 33.31 17.74 -2.71
N GLY A 101 32.75 18.50 -1.78
CA GLY A 101 33.44 19.07 -0.64
C GLY A 101 33.90 20.49 -0.92
N SER A 102 33.52 21.41 -0.03
CA SER A 102 33.95 22.81 -0.02
C SER A 102 34.16 23.28 1.42
N ASP A 103 34.82 24.43 1.59
CA ASP A 103 34.91 25.12 2.89
C ASP A 103 35.52 24.28 4.02
N GLY A 104 36.52 23.45 3.68
CA GLY A 104 37.19 22.57 4.64
C GLY A 104 36.37 21.35 5.08
N LYS A 105 35.15 21.18 4.54
CA LYS A 105 34.35 19.97 4.72
C LYS A 105 34.61 18.99 3.59
N PRO A 106 34.74 17.70 3.93
CA PRO A 106 34.81 16.64 2.92
C PRO A 106 33.46 16.49 2.19
N GLY A 107 33.52 16.08 0.93
CA GLY A 107 32.33 15.85 0.12
C GLY A 107 31.56 14.59 0.47
N HIS A 108 30.46 14.39 -0.26
CA HIS A 108 29.50 13.28 -0.10
C HIS A 108 29.50 12.37 -1.34
N LEU A 109 30.70 12.09 -1.85
CA LEU A 109 30.93 11.20 -2.98
C LEU A 109 30.93 9.71 -2.55
N PRO A 110 30.90 8.76 -3.51
CA PRO A 110 30.80 7.34 -3.19
C PRO A 110 31.91 6.81 -2.26
N ASP A 111 33.11 7.36 -2.29
CA ASP A 111 34.21 7.00 -1.40
C ASP A 111 33.91 7.23 0.09
N ARG A 112 32.95 8.11 0.41
CA ARG A 112 32.49 8.37 1.78
C ARG A 112 31.16 7.74 2.12
N VAL A 113 30.24 7.70 1.17
CA VAL A 113 28.89 7.17 1.42
C VAL A 113 28.87 5.64 1.32
N ASP A 114 29.63 5.02 0.40
CA ASP A 114 29.66 3.56 0.27
C ASP A 114 30.10 2.87 1.57
N PRO A 115 31.17 3.31 2.29
CA PRO A 115 31.55 2.72 3.58
C PRO A 115 30.44 2.76 4.64
N VAL A 116 29.65 3.84 4.68
CA VAL A 116 28.50 3.96 5.59
C VAL A 116 27.46 2.90 5.26
N VAL A 117 27.07 2.81 3.98
CA VAL A 117 26.08 1.83 3.52
C VAL A 117 26.56 0.39 3.74
N GLU A 118 27.85 0.10 3.49
CA GLU A 118 28.44 -1.22 3.77
C GLU A 118 28.42 -1.56 5.27
N ALA A 119 28.80 -0.62 6.14
CA ALA A 119 28.79 -0.84 7.58
C ALA A 119 27.37 -1.14 8.09
N VAL A 120 26.39 -0.38 7.60
CA VAL A 120 24.98 -0.57 7.95
C VAL A 120 24.45 -1.90 7.42
N LEU A 121 24.74 -2.28 6.18
CA LEU A 121 24.32 -3.58 5.63
C LEU A 121 24.96 -4.74 6.38
N LYS A 122 26.23 -4.63 6.78
CA LYS A 122 26.91 -5.61 7.61
C LYS A 122 26.23 -5.76 8.96
N GLU A 123 25.86 -4.64 9.59
CA GLU A 123 25.12 -4.64 10.86
C GLU A 123 23.73 -5.29 10.70
N MET A 124 23.03 -4.94 9.61
CA MET A 124 21.71 -5.48 9.30
C MET A 124 21.74 -7.00 9.10
N ARG A 125 22.71 -7.51 8.32
CA ARG A 125 22.85 -8.96 8.06
C ARG A 125 23.40 -9.73 9.26
N GLY A 126 24.29 -9.13 10.02
CA GLY A 126 24.94 -9.75 11.18
C GLY A 126 24.12 -9.56 12.46
N PRO A 127 24.50 -8.60 13.33
CA PRO A 127 23.87 -8.42 14.64
C PRO A 127 22.34 -8.27 14.62
N LEU A 128 21.77 -7.57 13.63
CA LEU A 128 20.31 -7.39 13.54
C LEU A 128 19.60 -8.59 12.88
N SER A 129 20.36 -9.54 12.33
CA SER A 129 19.89 -10.82 11.77
C SER A 129 18.77 -10.67 10.72
N CYS A 130 18.86 -9.64 9.88
CA CYS A 130 17.92 -9.38 8.79
C CYS A 130 18.13 -10.41 7.67
N LYS A 131 17.10 -11.22 7.38
CA LYS A 131 17.16 -12.26 6.33
C LYS A 131 16.93 -11.72 4.94
N ARG A 132 16.06 -10.72 4.79
CA ARG A 132 15.78 -10.05 3.52
C ARG A 132 15.86 -8.54 3.72
N ILE A 133 16.56 -7.85 2.83
CA ILE A 133 16.77 -6.40 2.89
C ILE A 133 16.36 -5.78 1.55
N GLY A 134 15.30 -4.97 1.57
CA GLY A 134 14.96 -4.07 0.48
C GLY A 134 15.70 -2.75 0.61
N GLY A 135 16.13 -2.14 -0.49
CA GLY A 135 16.70 -0.79 -0.51
C GLY A 135 15.73 0.21 -1.09
N VAL A 136 15.47 1.31 -0.36
CA VAL A 136 14.66 2.44 -0.82
C VAL A 136 15.56 3.66 -0.99
N GLY A 137 15.54 4.27 -2.17
CA GLY A 137 16.35 5.45 -2.48
C GLY A 137 15.50 6.63 -2.93
N TYR A 138 15.64 7.76 -2.25
CA TYR A 138 14.99 9.02 -2.65
C TYR A 138 16.02 10.01 -3.19
N CYS A 139 15.82 10.55 -4.39
CA CYS A 139 16.76 11.52 -4.99
C CYS A 139 18.20 10.96 -5.00
N PHE A 140 19.07 11.48 -4.12
CA PHE A 140 20.46 11.08 -3.93
C PHE A 140 20.59 9.59 -3.59
N GLY A 141 19.72 9.07 -2.71
CA GLY A 141 19.73 7.66 -2.32
C GLY A 141 19.48 6.69 -3.46
N GLY A 142 18.90 7.14 -4.58
CA GLY A 142 18.65 6.29 -5.77
C GLY A 142 19.93 5.69 -6.35
N LYS A 143 21.02 6.46 -6.37
CA LYS A 143 22.36 5.98 -6.78
C LYS A 143 22.80 4.78 -5.95
N TYR A 144 22.71 4.92 -4.64
CA TYR A 144 23.19 3.91 -3.70
C TYR A 144 22.30 2.67 -3.68
N VAL A 145 21.00 2.77 -3.99
CA VAL A 145 20.19 1.57 -4.26
C VAL A 145 20.79 0.78 -5.43
N CYS A 146 21.08 1.43 -6.56
CA CYS A 146 21.64 0.73 -7.73
C CYS A 146 23.04 0.14 -7.43
N ARG A 147 23.90 0.89 -6.73
CA ARG A 147 25.26 0.43 -6.36
C ARG A 147 25.25 -0.82 -5.48
N PHE A 148 24.26 -0.93 -4.58
CA PHE A 148 24.15 -1.98 -3.57
C PHE A 148 23.10 -3.06 -3.88
N LEU A 149 22.36 -2.94 -4.99
CA LEU A 149 21.44 -3.96 -5.49
C LEU A 149 22.20 -5.12 -6.13
N LYS A 150 22.89 -5.87 -5.27
CA LYS A 150 23.78 -6.98 -5.59
C LYS A 150 23.54 -8.13 -4.64
N GLU A 151 23.86 -9.35 -5.07
CA GLU A 151 23.73 -10.54 -4.25
C GLU A 151 24.49 -10.39 -2.91
N GLY A 152 23.87 -10.86 -1.82
CA GLY A 152 24.40 -10.72 -0.45
C GLY A 152 24.21 -9.34 0.19
N LYS A 153 23.85 -8.31 -0.60
CA LYS A 153 23.58 -6.95 -0.12
C LYS A 153 22.06 -6.70 -0.09
N LEU A 154 21.52 -5.96 -1.04
CA LEU A 154 20.09 -5.71 -1.17
C LEU A 154 19.44 -6.78 -2.05
N ASP A 155 18.31 -7.32 -1.59
CA ASP A 155 17.54 -8.35 -2.32
C ASP A 155 16.56 -7.74 -3.34
N ALA A 156 16.10 -6.51 -3.11
CA ALA A 156 15.22 -5.76 -4.02
C ALA A 156 15.43 -4.26 -3.86
N GLY A 157 15.32 -3.50 -4.95
CA GLY A 157 15.49 -2.05 -4.96
C GLY A 157 14.21 -1.31 -5.34
N TYR A 158 14.00 -0.17 -4.71
CA TYR A 158 13.01 0.83 -5.12
C TYR A 158 13.66 2.22 -5.10
N THR A 159 13.41 3.03 -6.13
CA THR A 159 13.84 4.42 -6.17
C THR A 159 12.70 5.34 -6.56
N ALA A 160 12.68 6.54 -5.98
CA ALA A 160 11.76 7.60 -6.39
C ALA A 160 12.57 8.85 -6.77
N HIS A 161 12.21 9.43 -7.93
CA HIS A 161 12.87 10.60 -8.53
C HIS A 161 14.41 10.53 -8.38
N PRO A 162 15.07 9.48 -8.89
CA PRO A 162 16.48 9.22 -8.65
C PRO A 162 17.38 10.31 -9.26
N SER A 163 18.52 10.54 -8.61
CA SER A 163 19.52 11.50 -9.04
C SER A 163 20.90 10.86 -9.06
N PHE A 164 21.76 11.32 -9.97
CA PHE A 164 23.17 10.95 -10.02
C PHE A 164 23.46 9.45 -10.21
N VAL A 165 22.51 8.72 -10.80
CA VAL A 165 22.68 7.31 -11.22
C VAL A 165 23.41 7.26 -12.55
N ASP A 166 24.51 6.52 -12.61
CA ASP A 166 25.26 6.27 -13.84
C ASP A 166 24.68 5.07 -14.60
N ALA A 167 24.88 5.02 -15.93
CA ALA A 167 24.33 3.94 -16.74
C ALA A 167 24.98 2.59 -16.37
N GLU A 168 26.25 2.62 -15.99
CA GLU A 168 27.05 1.49 -15.53
C GLU A 168 26.56 0.97 -14.19
N GLU A 169 26.14 1.86 -13.29
CA GLU A 169 25.55 1.49 -12.00
C GLU A 169 24.20 0.79 -12.20
N LEU A 170 23.38 1.30 -13.12
CA LEU A 170 22.10 0.67 -13.46
C LEU A 170 22.32 -0.68 -14.14
N LYS A 171 23.25 -0.80 -15.09
CA LYS A 171 23.62 -2.09 -15.72
C LYS A 171 24.19 -3.10 -14.72
N GLY A 172 24.76 -2.62 -13.62
CA GLY A 172 25.40 -3.44 -12.59
C GLY A 172 24.44 -4.06 -11.57
N ILE A 173 23.13 -3.74 -11.62
CA ILE A 173 22.17 -4.32 -10.69
C ILE A 173 21.96 -5.81 -10.95
N GLN A 174 21.74 -6.58 -9.88
CA GLN A 174 21.53 -8.03 -9.94
C GLN A 174 20.17 -8.45 -9.38
N GLY A 175 19.41 -7.51 -8.81
CA GLY A 175 18.11 -7.75 -8.21
C GLY A 175 16.98 -6.94 -8.88
N PRO A 176 15.72 -7.21 -8.51
CA PRO A 176 14.56 -6.52 -9.03
C PRO A 176 14.54 -5.04 -8.61
N LEU A 177 14.28 -4.14 -9.57
CA LEU A 177 14.27 -2.68 -9.36
C LEU A 177 12.95 -2.02 -9.78
N SER A 178 12.35 -1.23 -8.89
CA SER A 178 11.17 -0.40 -9.21
C SER A 178 11.51 1.10 -9.13
N ILE A 179 11.01 1.88 -10.08
CA ILE A 179 11.28 3.32 -10.21
C ILE A 179 9.97 4.09 -10.25
N SER A 180 9.82 5.09 -9.38
CA SER A 180 8.75 6.10 -9.45
C SER A 180 9.31 7.40 -10.01
N ALA A 181 8.96 7.71 -11.25
CA ALA A 181 9.45 8.87 -11.97
C ALA A 181 8.43 10.02 -11.98
N ALA A 182 8.91 11.25 -11.83
CA ALA A 182 8.13 12.46 -12.04
C ALA A 182 8.15 12.87 -13.52
N GLU A 183 7.04 13.41 -14.02
CA GLU A 183 6.93 13.92 -15.39
C GLU A 183 7.79 15.15 -15.62
N THR A 184 7.67 16.14 -14.74
CA THR A 184 8.41 17.39 -14.83
C THR A 184 9.65 17.34 -13.94
N ASP A 185 10.56 16.42 -14.25
CA ASP A 185 11.82 16.23 -13.54
C ASP A 185 13.01 16.61 -14.44
N GLN A 186 13.75 17.66 -14.04
CA GLN A 186 14.96 18.11 -14.75
C GLN A 186 16.17 17.21 -14.46
N ILE A 187 16.11 16.42 -13.38
CA ILE A 187 17.16 15.49 -12.98
C ILE A 187 16.99 14.15 -13.66
N PHE A 188 15.76 13.65 -13.73
CA PHE A 188 15.41 12.41 -14.43
C PHE A 188 14.45 12.66 -15.59
N PRO A 189 14.88 13.41 -16.64
CA PRO A 189 14.02 13.80 -17.75
C PRO A 189 13.67 12.62 -18.65
N ALA A 190 12.69 12.81 -19.54
CA ALA A 190 12.17 11.77 -20.42
C ALA A 190 13.25 11.01 -21.21
N GLU A 191 14.30 11.69 -21.69
CA GLU A 191 15.44 11.06 -22.37
C GLU A 191 16.16 10.05 -21.46
N LYS A 192 16.48 10.46 -20.23
CA LYS A 192 17.18 9.61 -19.25
C LYS A 192 16.32 8.47 -18.74
N ARG A 193 15.01 8.68 -18.65
CA ARG A 193 14.05 7.61 -18.34
C ARG A 193 14.02 6.53 -19.40
N ARG A 194 13.99 6.92 -20.68
CA ARG A 194 14.05 5.98 -21.82
C ARG A 194 15.37 5.23 -21.84
N GLU A 195 16.50 5.92 -21.66
CA GLU A 195 17.82 5.29 -21.53
C GLU A 195 17.82 4.22 -20.42
N SER A 196 17.19 4.52 -19.28
CA SER A 196 17.07 3.58 -18.16
C SER A 196 16.16 2.39 -18.49
N GLU A 197 15.05 2.63 -19.19
CA GLU A 197 14.12 1.59 -19.65
C GLU A 197 14.80 0.66 -20.66
N ASP A 198 15.54 1.20 -21.63
CA ASP A 198 16.30 0.43 -22.62
C ASP A 198 17.36 -0.46 -21.95
N ILE A 199 18.07 0.09 -20.95
CA ILE A 199 19.03 -0.67 -20.14
C ILE A 199 18.32 -1.82 -19.43
N LEU A 200 17.25 -1.52 -18.69
CA LEU A 200 16.53 -2.51 -17.88
C LEU A 200 15.85 -3.59 -18.73
N GLN A 201 15.33 -3.23 -19.91
CA GLN A 201 14.76 -4.18 -20.86
C GLN A 201 15.79 -5.19 -21.36
N GLY A 202 17.05 -4.76 -21.53
CA GLY A 202 18.17 -5.64 -21.89
C GLY A 202 18.65 -6.55 -20.75
N MET A 203 18.18 -6.33 -19.52
CA MET A 203 18.59 -7.09 -18.34
C MET A 203 17.62 -8.23 -18.03
N LYS A 204 18.12 -9.25 -17.32
CA LYS A 204 17.31 -10.40 -16.86
C LYS A 204 16.67 -10.19 -15.48
N VAL A 205 16.62 -8.94 -15.00
CA VAL A 205 16.04 -8.61 -13.70
C VAL A 205 14.62 -8.07 -13.89
N PRO A 206 13.67 -8.42 -13.00
CA PRO A 206 12.36 -7.78 -13.02
C PRO A 206 12.48 -6.28 -12.77
N TYR A 207 11.75 -5.47 -13.53
CA TYR A 207 11.71 -4.05 -13.30
C TYR A 207 10.31 -3.47 -13.47
N GLN A 208 10.08 -2.33 -12.83
CA GLN A 208 8.85 -1.54 -12.97
C GLN A 208 9.21 -0.07 -13.02
N ILE A 209 8.62 0.68 -13.94
CA ILE A 209 8.72 2.14 -13.99
C ILE A 209 7.32 2.71 -14.05
N ASN A 210 6.98 3.55 -13.08
CA ASN A 210 5.72 4.31 -13.10
C ASN A 210 6.03 5.79 -13.28
N LEU A 211 5.32 6.42 -14.20
CA LEU A 211 5.38 7.85 -14.47
C LEU A 211 4.18 8.56 -13.82
N PHE A 212 4.47 9.58 -13.01
CA PHE A 212 3.46 10.43 -12.40
C PHE A 212 3.46 11.82 -13.05
N SER A 213 2.32 12.23 -13.60
CA SER A 213 2.11 13.57 -14.14
C SER A 213 1.89 14.60 -13.03
N ASP A 214 2.05 15.88 -13.37
CA ASP A 214 1.80 17.03 -12.47
C ASP A 214 2.66 17.04 -11.20
N VAL A 215 3.79 16.33 -11.21
CA VAL A 215 4.75 16.29 -10.12
C VAL A 215 6.17 16.47 -10.61
N GLU A 216 6.98 17.04 -9.74
CA GLU A 216 8.37 17.37 -9.98
C GLU A 216 9.33 16.54 -9.13
N HIS A 217 10.62 16.85 -9.24
CA HIS A 217 11.65 16.21 -8.45
C HIS A 217 11.38 16.33 -6.94
N GLY A 218 11.55 15.23 -6.19
CA GLY A 218 11.28 15.20 -4.76
C GLY A 218 9.82 14.91 -4.37
N PHE A 219 8.92 14.66 -5.32
CA PHE A 219 7.48 14.50 -5.02
C PHE A 219 7.15 13.39 -4.01
N ALA A 220 7.94 12.32 -3.95
CA ALA A 220 7.67 11.20 -3.05
C ALA A 220 7.99 11.54 -1.59
N VAL A 221 8.82 12.56 -1.34
CA VAL A 221 9.27 12.95 0.01
C VAL A 221 8.72 14.32 0.41
N ARG A 222 8.74 15.30 -0.50
CA ARG A 222 8.64 16.73 -0.18
C ARG A 222 7.47 17.46 -0.84
N CYS A 223 6.55 16.76 -1.48
CA CYS A 223 5.42 17.41 -2.16
C CYS A 223 4.50 18.17 -1.20
N ASP A 224 3.71 19.10 -1.73
CA ASP A 224 2.64 19.73 -0.97
C ASP A 224 1.46 18.77 -0.83
N LEU A 225 1.05 18.49 0.41
CA LEU A 225 -0.08 17.61 0.71
C LEU A 225 -1.44 18.30 0.53
N ASN A 226 -1.47 19.63 0.41
CA ASN A 226 -2.70 20.38 0.10
C ASN A 226 -3.04 20.29 -1.39
N GLU A 227 -2.04 20.05 -2.24
CA GLU A 227 -2.22 19.82 -3.67
C GLU A 227 -2.63 18.38 -3.95
N LYS A 228 -3.88 18.19 -4.39
CA LYS A 228 -4.48 16.85 -4.53
C LYS A 228 -3.72 15.91 -5.45
N ARG A 229 -3.19 16.43 -6.56
CA ARG A 229 -2.46 15.64 -7.56
C ARG A 229 -1.10 15.20 -7.02
N GLN A 230 -0.40 16.12 -6.36
CA GLN A 230 0.87 15.84 -5.69
C GLN A 230 0.72 14.82 -4.57
N LYS A 231 -0.28 15.02 -3.70
CA LYS A 231 -0.62 14.06 -2.65
C LYS A 231 -0.92 12.66 -3.21
N PHE A 232 -1.75 12.58 -4.26
CA PHE A 232 -2.07 11.31 -4.90
C PHE A 232 -0.82 10.62 -5.43
N ALA A 233 0.05 11.34 -6.16
CA ALA A 233 1.29 10.79 -6.68
C ALA A 233 2.23 10.29 -5.58
N LYS A 234 2.40 11.05 -4.48
CA LYS A 234 3.18 10.61 -3.31
C LYS A 234 2.63 9.31 -2.71
N GLU A 235 1.31 9.25 -2.49
CA GLU A 235 0.67 8.05 -1.93
C GLU A 235 0.82 6.84 -2.87
N GLN A 236 0.65 7.03 -4.18
CA GLN A 236 0.84 5.96 -5.17
C GLN A 236 2.29 5.49 -5.27
N ALA A 237 3.27 6.40 -5.21
CA ALA A 237 4.68 6.04 -5.18
C ALA A 237 5.00 5.19 -3.94
N PHE A 238 4.47 5.56 -2.77
CA PHE A 238 4.61 4.76 -1.56
C PHE A 238 3.94 3.38 -1.69
N PHE A 239 2.72 3.30 -2.25
CA PHE A 239 2.06 2.02 -2.49
C PHE A 239 2.82 1.13 -3.48
N GLN A 240 3.40 1.71 -4.53
CA GLN A 240 4.29 1.01 -5.46
C GLN A 240 5.47 0.40 -4.70
N ALA A 241 6.14 1.16 -3.83
CA ALA A 241 7.26 0.66 -3.03
C ALA A 241 6.84 -0.52 -2.13
N VAL A 242 5.74 -0.39 -1.38
CA VAL A 242 5.26 -1.45 -0.50
C VAL A 242 4.88 -2.71 -1.28
N GLN A 243 4.14 -2.58 -2.37
CA GLN A 243 3.76 -3.73 -3.21
C GLN A 243 4.99 -4.41 -3.81
N TRP A 244 5.99 -3.64 -4.24
CA TRP A 244 7.24 -4.16 -4.76
C TRP A 244 7.99 -5.00 -3.70
N PHE A 245 8.09 -4.49 -2.47
CA PHE A 245 8.74 -5.25 -1.40
C PHE A 245 7.88 -6.39 -0.86
N ASP A 246 6.55 -6.31 -0.92
CA ASP A 246 5.69 -7.42 -0.54
C ASP A 246 5.99 -8.64 -1.44
N GLU A 247 6.17 -8.39 -2.74
CA GLU A 247 6.55 -9.43 -3.71
C GLU A 247 7.99 -9.90 -3.52
N TYR A 248 8.98 -9.01 -3.51
CA TYR A 248 10.38 -9.44 -3.62
C TYR A 248 11.11 -9.61 -2.27
N ILE A 249 10.60 -9.05 -1.19
CA ILE A 249 11.19 -9.16 0.17
C ILE A 249 10.38 -10.10 1.05
N LYS A 250 9.04 -10.01 1.06
CA LYS A 250 8.20 -10.85 1.93
C LYS A 250 7.82 -12.21 1.34
N ALA A 251 7.78 -12.40 0.02
CA ALA A 251 7.61 -13.74 -0.54
C ALA A 251 8.82 -14.60 -0.12
N ASN A 252 8.67 -15.84 0.36
CA ASN A 252 8.02 -16.94 -0.37
C ASN A 252 7.75 -18.17 0.54
N PRO A 253 6.90 -19.12 0.09
CA PRO A 253 7.32 -20.52 0.11
C PRO A 253 7.10 -21.29 -1.22
N HIS A 254 7.12 -20.63 -2.37
CA HIS A 254 7.10 -21.35 -3.67
C HIS A 254 8.46 -21.94 -4.09
N HIS A 255 9.56 -21.58 -3.43
CA HIS A 255 10.90 -22.11 -3.74
C HIS A 255 11.24 -23.43 -3.00
N GLU A 256 10.36 -23.94 -2.13
CA GLU A 256 10.48 -25.30 -1.57
C GLU A 256 9.94 -26.39 -2.53
N PHE A 257 9.24 -26.01 -3.60
CA PHE A 257 8.69 -26.98 -4.55
C PHE A 257 9.71 -27.51 -5.57
N GLU A 258 10.74 -26.72 -5.93
CA GLU A 258 11.80 -27.18 -6.85
C GLU A 258 12.84 -28.09 -6.18
N GLU A 259 13.16 -27.88 -4.90
CA GLU A 259 14.03 -28.81 -4.18
C GLU A 259 13.34 -30.15 -3.93
N ARG A 260 12.02 -30.15 -3.65
CA ARG A 260 11.24 -31.39 -3.55
C ARG A 260 11.10 -32.16 -4.86
N SER A 261 11.14 -31.49 -6.02
CA SER A 261 11.12 -32.19 -7.31
C SER A 261 12.47 -32.81 -7.68
N ARG A 262 13.58 -32.32 -7.14
CA ARG A 262 14.92 -32.93 -7.31
C ARG A 262 15.13 -34.15 -6.42
N PHE A 263 14.50 -34.20 -5.25
CA PHE A 263 14.56 -35.35 -4.34
C PHE A 263 13.64 -36.53 -4.75
N MET A 264 12.69 -36.33 -5.66
CA MET A 264 11.75 -37.40 -6.07
C MET A 264 12.26 -38.28 -7.24
N ASN A 265 13.44 -38.01 -7.80
CA ASN A 265 13.99 -38.78 -8.93
C ASN A 265 15.24 -39.63 -8.59
N GLY A 266 15.44 -39.97 -7.31
CA GLY A 266 16.54 -40.83 -6.87
C GLY A 266 16.10 -41.93 -5.90
N GLY A 267 15.85 -43.14 -6.44
CA GLY A 267 16.21 -44.42 -5.84
C GLY A 267 15.63 -44.85 -4.48
N SER A 268 14.79 -45.89 -4.55
CA SER A 268 14.71 -47.10 -3.70
C SER A 268 14.44 -47.02 -2.19
N ASP A 269 13.39 -47.74 -1.80
CA ASP A 269 13.19 -48.55 -0.59
C ASP A 269 13.73 -48.03 0.74
N THR A 270 12.80 -47.62 1.61
CA THR A 270 12.68 -48.16 2.99
C THR A 270 11.40 -47.63 3.65
N LEU A 271 10.53 -48.56 4.05
CA LEU A 271 9.41 -48.30 4.96
C LEU A 271 9.98 -48.01 6.36
N ILE A 272 9.89 -46.76 6.80
CA ILE A 272 10.02 -46.42 8.22
C ILE A 272 8.73 -45.73 8.67
N ASN A 273 8.02 -46.43 9.55
CA ASN A 273 6.94 -45.90 10.36
C ASN A 273 7.47 -44.74 11.20
N ASP A 274 6.97 -43.53 10.98
CA ASP A 274 7.16 -42.45 11.93
C ASP A 274 5.82 -41.79 12.28
N THR A 275 5.30 -42.21 13.41
CA THR A 275 4.17 -41.61 14.11
C THR A 275 4.56 -40.24 14.64
N THR A 276 4.43 -39.21 13.81
CA THR A 276 4.41 -37.81 14.28
C THR A 276 3.08 -37.16 13.92
N ARG A 277 2.29 -36.97 14.99
CA ARG A 277 1.04 -36.22 15.06
C ARG A 277 1.26 -34.82 14.51
N HIS A 278 1.00 -34.62 13.22
CA HIS A 278 0.93 -33.29 12.63
C HIS A 278 -0.26 -32.58 13.23
N SER A 279 -0.01 -31.68 14.18
CA SER A 279 -1.01 -30.73 14.63
C SER A 279 -1.47 -29.95 13.41
N ARG A 280 -2.73 -30.11 13.02
CA ARG A 280 -3.40 -29.21 12.08
C ARG A 280 -3.36 -27.82 12.70
N GLN A 281 -2.33 -27.03 12.38
CA GLN A 281 -2.39 -25.58 12.53
C GLN A 281 -3.47 -25.10 11.57
N THR A 282 -4.68 -25.01 12.08
CA THR A 282 -5.74 -24.24 11.45
C THR A 282 -5.24 -22.81 11.36
N PHE A 283 -4.79 -22.40 10.17
CA PHE A 283 -4.58 -20.99 9.86
C PHE A 283 -5.88 -20.26 10.17
N HIS A 284 -5.90 -19.57 11.31
CA HIS A 284 -7.00 -18.71 11.68
C HIS A 284 -6.86 -17.48 10.79
N LEU A 285 -7.52 -17.49 9.63
CA LEU A 285 -7.68 -16.32 8.77
C LEU A 285 -8.33 -15.23 9.63
N GLN A 286 -7.50 -14.29 10.09
CA GLN A 286 -7.93 -13.17 10.90
C GLN A 286 -8.87 -12.32 10.04
N MET A 287 -10.17 -12.47 10.27
CA MET A 287 -11.19 -11.69 9.58
C MET A 287 -10.89 -10.20 9.74
N VAL A 288 -10.74 -9.51 8.62
CA VAL A 288 -10.50 -8.06 8.56
C VAL A 288 -11.54 -7.37 9.46
N SER A 289 -11.06 -6.59 10.44
CA SER A 289 -11.91 -5.87 11.39
C SER A 289 -12.98 -5.07 10.64
N ALA A 290 -14.24 -5.44 10.85
CA ALA A 290 -15.38 -4.77 10.24
C ALA A 290 -15.44 -3.32 10.74
N LYS A 291 -15.80 -2.37 9.86
CA LYS A 291 -16.08 -0.98 10.26
C LYS A 291 -17.04 -0.95 11.46
N LYS A 292 -16.78 -0.05 12.42
CA LYS A 292 -17.69 0.20 13.56
C LYS A 292 -19.12 0.34 13.04
N HIS A 293 -20.02 -0.52 13.54
CA HIS A 293 -21.43 -0.53 13.13
C HIS A 293 -22.07 0.83 13.40
N VAL A 294 -22.52 1.51 12.34
CA VAL A 294 -23.27 2.76 12.46
C VAL A 294 -24.76 2.42 12.47
N PRO A 295 -25.52 2.77 13.52
CA PRO A 295 -26.95 2.48 13.58
C PRO A 295 -27.70 3.13 12.40
N ILE A 296 -28.56 2.34 11.74
CA ILE A 296 -29.32 2.81 10.58
C ILE A 296 -30.43 3.75 11.04
N VAL A 297 -30.20 5.06 10.91
CA VAL A 297 -31.21 6.08 11.21
C VAL A 297 -32.20 6.24 10.05
N LYS A 298 -33.48 5.95 10.31
CA LYS A 298 -34.60 6.29 9.42
C LYS A 298 -35.08 7.71 9.73
N LYS A 299 -35.26 8.56 8.71
CA LYS A 299 -35.78 9.93 8.89
C LYS A 299 -37.26 9.96 9.27
N HIS A 300 -37.98 8.89 8.96
CA HIS A 300 -39.39 8.70 9.28
C HIS A 300 -39.60 7.25 9.69
N THR A 301 -40.05 7.06 10.93
CA THR A 301 -40.25 5.74 11.53
C THR A 301 -41.69 5.26 11.42
N LYS A 302 -42.66 6.18 11.28
CA LYS A 302 -44.07 5.84 11.13
C LYS A 302 -44.34 5.16 9.77
N ARG A 303 -45.30 4.26 9.73
CA ARG A 303 -45.78 3.67 8.47
C ARG A 303 -46.68 4.69 7.75
N PHE A 304 -46.62 4.69 6.43
CA PHE A 304 -47.57 5.45 5.62
C PHE A 304 -48.84 4.61 5.48
N ASN A 305 -49.91 5.00 6.17
CA ASN A 305 -51.16 4.26 6.11
C ASN A 305 -52.00 4.71 4.91
N ARG A 306 -52.87 3.82 4.42
CA ARG A 306 -53.85 4.16 3.38
C ARG A 306 -54.82 5.22 3.90
N HIS A 307 -55.17 6.16 3.04
CA HIS A 307 -56.21 7.16 3.34
C HIS A 307 -57.51 6.47 3.80
N GLN A 308 -58.04 6.89 4.96
CA GLN A 308 -59.27 6.39 5.61
C GLN A 308 -59.22 4.95 6.15
N SER A 309 -58.04 4.32 6.22
CA SER A 309 -57.89 3.00 6.88
C SER A 309 -58.18 3.04 8.39
N ASP A 310 -58.03 4.20 9.00
CA ASP A 310 -58.40 4.50 10.39
C ASP A 310 -59.92 4.62 10.61
N ARG A 311 -60.67 4.93 9.54
CA ARG A 311 -62.11 5.20 9.59
C ARG A 311 -62.96 4.03 9.11
N PHE A 312 -62.49 3.27 8.13
CA PHE A 312 -63.25 2.18 7.53
C PHE A 312 -62.54 0.84 7.77
N LYS A 313 -63.20 -0.07 8.49
CA LYS A 313 -62.69 -1.42 8.79
C LYS A 313 -62.42 -2.25 7.53
N CYS A 314 -63.07 -1.95 6.41
CA CYS A 314 -62.87 -2.62 5.12
C CYS A 314 -61.62 -2.12 4.36
N VAL A 315 -60.90 -1.13 4.89
CA VAL A 315 -59.73 -0.55 4.23
C VAL A 315 -58.48 -0.87 5.02
N ASP A 316 -57.67 -1.79 4.50
CA ASP A 316 -56.40 -2.14 5.14
C ASP A 316 -55.44 -0.95 5.24
N PRO A 317 -54.60 -0.91 6.30
CA PRO A 317 -53.60 0.15 6.48
C PRO A 317 -52.46 0.12 5.45
N SER A 318 -52.44 -0.81 4.48
CA SER A 318 -51.39 -0.91 3.46
C SER A 318 -51.37 0.32 2.53
N TRP A 319 -50.23 1.02 2.46
CA TRP A 319 -50.08 2.23 1.65
C TRP A 319 -50.56 2.02 0.20
N ARG A 320 -51.46 2.89 -0.25
CA ARG A 320 -51.85 3.04 -1.66
C ARG A 320 -51.94 4.52 -1.98
N LYS A 321 -51.37 4.92 -3.13
CA LYS A 321 -51.42 6.32 -3.59
C LYS A 321 -52.89 6.75 -3.76
N PRO A 322 -53.37 7.79 -3.03
CA PRO A 322 -54.74 8.26 -3.17
C PRO A 322 -55.04 8.73 -4.59
N LYS A 323 -56.24 8.41 -5.08
CA LYS A 323 -56.76 8.76 -6.41
C LYS A 323 -57.93 9.75 -6.29
N GLY A 324 -58.33 10.37 -7.42
CA GLY A 324 -59.46 11.30 -7.50
C GLY A 324 -59.06 12.78 -7.55
N ILE A 325 -59.86 13.60 -8.23
CA ILE A 325 -59.59 15.04 -8.42
C ILE A 325 -59.78 15.84 -7.13
N ASP A 326 -60.80 15.51 -6.33
CA ASP A 326 -61.16 16.22 -5.09
C ASP A 326 -60.47 15.68 -3.83
N ASN A 327 -59.63 14.65 -3.98
CA ASN A 327 -59.00 14.01 -2.83
C ASN A 327 -57.99 14.95 -2.15
N ARG A 328 -58.32 15.39 -0.93
CA ARG A 328 -57.51 16.34 -0.14
C ARG A 328 -56.11 15.82 0.18
N VAL A 329 -55.94 14.52 0.40
CA VAL A 329 -54.62 13.90 0.65
C VAL A 329 -53.77 13.91 -0.62
N ARG A 330 -54.34 13.54 -1.78
CA ARG A 330 -53.65 13.62 -3.08
C ARG A 330 -53.19 15.04 -3.38
N ARG A 331 -54.06 16.03 -3.12
CA ARG A 331 -53.78 17.47 -3.30
C ARG A 331 -52.90 18.07 -2.21
N ARG A 332 -52.53 17.30 -1.18
CA ARG A 332 -51.59 17.68 -0.11
C ARG A 332 -52.02 18.91 0.70
N PHE A 333 -53.32 19.01 1.00
CA PHE A 333 -53.81 20.04 1.91
C PHE A 333 -53.19 19.89 3.31
N LYS A 334 -53.01 21.02 4.01
CA LYS A 334 -52.51 21.05 5.40
C LYS A 334 -53.45 20.24 6.32
N GLY A 335 -52.87 19.51 7.29
CA GLY A 335 -53.61 18.68 8.25
C GLY A 335 -54.00 17.29 7.77
N GLN A 336 -53.65 16.92 6.53
CA GLN A 336 -53.92 15.60 5.97
C GLN A 336 -52.77 14.61 6.22
N ALA A 337 -53.05 13.31 6.04
CA ALA A 337 -52.06 12.25 6.16
C ALA A 337 -50.84 12.49 5.25
N ALA A 338 -49.63 12.27 5.77
CA ALA A 338 -48.40 12.41 5.00
C ALA A 338 -48.33 11.33 3.92
N MET A 339 -47.84 11.71 2.72
CA MET A 339 -47.58 10.76 1.64
C MET A 339 -46.06 10.54 1.47
N PRO A 340 -45.62 9.35 1.02
CA PRO A 340 -44.24 9.14 0.59
C PRO A 340 -43.84 10.19 -0.47
N LYS A 341 -42.74 10.88 -0.21
CA LYS A 341 -42.11 11.87 -1.09
C LYS A 341 -40.59 11.81 -0.90
N ILE A 342 -39.86 12.38 -1.87
CA ILE A 342 -38.40 12.54 -1.78
C ILE A 342 -38.10 13.37 -0.52
N GLY A 343 -37.41 12.75 0.45
CA GLY A 343 -37.14 13.32 1.77
C GLY A 343 -37.36 12.35 2.94
N TYR A 344 -38.30 11.41 2.82
CA TYR A 344 -38.61 10.42 3.87
C TYR A 344 -37.71 9.17 3.88
N GLY A 345 -36.68 9.12 3.03
CA GLY A 345 -35.73 7.99 2.99
C GLY A 345 -34.83 7.91 4.22
N SER A 346 -33.97 6.89 4.28
CA SER A 346 -32.91 6.81 5.30
C SER A 346 -31.93 7.99 5.23
N ASN A 347 -31.22 8.24 6.33
CA ASN A 347 -30.07 9.15 6.35
C ASN A 347 -29.11 8.84 5.18
N LYS A 348 -28.58 9.86 4.51
CA LYS A 348 -27.67 9.71 3.37
C LYS A 348 -26.45 8.84 3.74
N ARG A 349 -25.92 8.97 4.97
CA ARG A 349 -24.75 8.24 5.45
C ARG A 349 -24.99 6.73 5.63
N THR A 350 -26.22 6.32 5.94
CA THR A 350 -26.58 4.92 6.23
C THR A 350 -27.53 4.33 5.19
N ARG A 351 -27.72 5.01 4.07
CA ARG A 351 -28.62 4.56 3.00
C ARG A 351 -28.04 3.30 2.36
N HIS A 352 -28.90 2.31 2.12
CA HIS A 352 -28.54 1.01 1.52
C HIS A 352 -27.57 0.15 2.35
N LEU A 353 -27.27 0.53 3.60
CA LEU A 353 -26.52 -0.32 4.51
C LEU A 353 -27.43 -1.40 5.10
N MET A 354 -26.87 -2.59 5.24
CA MET A 354 -27.42 -3.70 6.01
C MET A 354 -27.12 -3.51 7.50
N PRO A 355 -27.82 -4.23 8.41
CA PRO A 355 -27.49 -4.23 9.84
C PRO A 355 -26.06 -4.70 10.14
N SER A 356 -25.40 -5.39 9.20
CA SER A 356 -23.98 -5.74 9.30
C SER A 356 -23.03 -4.57 9.02
N GLY A 357 -23.53 -3.40 8.63
CA GLY A 357 -22.73 -2.24 8.23
C GLY A 357 -22.23 -2.26 6.78
N HIS A 358 -22.56 -3.30 6.00
CA HIS A 358 -22.12 -3.47 4.61
C HIS A 358 -23.25 -3.09 3.63
N LYS A 359 -22.92 -2.76 2.39
CA LYS A 359 -23.88 -2.70 1.27
C LYS A 359 -23.96 -4.08 0.60
N ALA A 360 -25.15 -4.52 0.20
CA ALA A 360 -25.28 -5.76 -0.55
C ALA A 360 -24.79 -5.58 -2.00
N PHE A 361 -24.00 -6.52 -2.50
CA PHE A 361 -23.58 -6.63 -3.89
C PHE A 361 -24.02 -7.99 -4.43
N LEU A 362 -24.84 -8.00 -5.47
CA LEU A 362 -25.38 -9.22 -6.06
C LEU A 362 -24.31 -9.91 -6.92
N VAL A 363 -24.03 -11.18 -6.63
CA VAL A 363 -23.00 -11.99 -7.30
C VAL A 363 -23.65 -13.17 -8.03
N ASN A 364 -23.32 -13.35 -9.31
CA ASN A 364 -23.81 -14.44 -10.16
C ASN A 364 -22.76 -15.52 -10.43
N ASN A 365 -21.47 -15.18 -10.38
CA ASN A 365 -20.36 -16.09 -10.66
C ASN A 365 -19.14 -15.80 -9.77
N VAL A 366 -18.13 -16.65 -9.83
CA VAL A 366 -16.91 -16.54 -9.00
C VAL A 366 -16.08 -15.30 -9.36
N ARG A 367 -16.01 -14.90 -10.64
CA ARG A 367 -15.20 -13.75 -11.09
C ARG A 367 -15.72 -12.42 -10.54
N GLU A 368 -17.03 -12.31 -10.36
CA GLU A 368 -17.66 -11.14 -9.76
C GLU A 368 -17.27 -10.91 -8.29
N LEU A 369 -16.72 -11.93 -7.59
CA LEU A 369 -16.15 -11.76 -6.26
C LEU A 369 -14.83 -11.00 -6.27
N ASP A 370 -14.05 -11.08 -7.36
CA ASP A 370 -12.75 -10.41 -7.42
C ASP A 370 -12.92 -8.88 -7.42
N ILE A 371 -14.06 -8.36 -7.89
CA ILE A 371 -14.45 -6.93 -7.78
C ILE A 371 -14.55 -6.50 -6.31
N LEU A 372 -14.88 -7.43 -5.41
CA LEU A 372 -15.01 -7.16 -3.98
C LEU A 372 -13.68 -7.26 -3.22
N LEU A 373 -12.58 -7.65 -3.87
CA LEU A 373 -11.26 -7.77 -3.24
C LEU A 373 -10.82 -6.43 -2.62
N MET A 374 -10.93 -5.33 -3.37
CA MET A 374 -10.57 -3.99 -2.88
C MET A 374 -11.68 -3.31 -2.05
N HIS A 375 -12.85 -3.95 -1.94
CA HIS A 375 -14.06 -3.35 -1.37
C HIS A 375 -14.72 -4.18 -0.27
N ASN A 376 -14.03 -5.20 0.25
CA ASN A 376 -14.50 -6.15 1.25
C ASN A 376 -14.98 -5.51 2.58
N LYS A 377 -14.49 -4.32 2.93
CA LYS A 377 -14.93 -3.54 4.11
C LYS A 377 -16.25 -2.78 3.90
N THR A 378 -16.67 -2.55 2.65
CA THR A 378 -17.84 -1.72 2.32
C THR A 378 -19.00 -2.55 1.80
N TYR A 379 -18.71 -3.62 1.06
CA TYR A 379 -19.72 -4.47 0.43
C TYR A 379 -19.66 -5.89 0.98
N ALA A 380 -20.83 -6.52 1.05
CA ALA A 380 -21.00 -7.94 1.31
C ALA A 380 -21.59 -8.59 0.05
N ALA A 381 -21.10 -9.77 -0.29
CA ALA A 381 -21.61 -10.54 -1.41
C ALA A 381 -22.97 -11.17 -1.06
N GLU A 382 -23.94 -11.01 -1.93
CA GLU A 382 -25.23 -11.69 -1.90
C GLU A 382 -25.33 -12.56 -3.15
N ILE A 383 -25.41 -13.88 -2.97
CA ILE A 383 -25.40 -14.80 -4.11
C ILE A 383 -26.79 -14.85 -4.73
N SER A 384 -26.87 -14.56 -6.03
CA SER A 384 -28.12 -14.55 -6.78
C SER A 384 -28.92 -15.86 -6.64
N HIS A 385 -30.25 -15.76 -6.65
CA HIS A 385 -31.14 -16.92 -6.55
C HIS A 385 -30.96 -17.88 -7.75
N ALA A 386 -30.52 -17.38 -8.91
CA ALA A 386 -30.32 -18.17 -10.12
C ALA A 386 -29.11 -19.13 -10.04
N VAL A 387 -28.19 -18.93 -9.09
CA VAL A 387 -26.98 -19.74 -8.99
C VAL A 387 -27.28 -21.13 -8.41
N SER A 388 -26.80 -22.18 -9.11
CA SER A 388 -26.93 -23.58 -8.70
C SER A 388 -26.19 -23.88 -7.40
N SER A 389 -26.61 -24.90 -6.65
CA SER A 389 -25.99 -25.30 -5.38
C SER A 389 -24.48 -25.56 -5.52
N ARG A 390 -24.06 -26.23 -6.59
CA ARG A 390 -22.64 -26.50 -6.91
C ARG A 390 -21.82 -25.21 -7.03
N ASN A 391 -22.26 -24.26 -7.86
CA ASN A 391 -21.54 -23.00 -8.06
C ASN A 391 -21.57 -22.12 -6.80
N ARG A 392 -22.60 -22.24 -5.96
CA ARG A 392 -22.64 -21.54 -4.66
C ARG A 392 -21.53 -22.02 -3.72
N VAL A 393 -21.16 -23.30 -3.74
CA VAL A 393 -20.04 -23.82 -2.95
C VAL A 393 -18.73 -23.14 -3.37
N ASP A 394 -18.48 -23.03 -4.68
CA ASP A 394 -17.28 -22.40 -5.22
C ASP A 394 -17.22 -20.90 -4.87
N ILE A 395 -18.33 -20.19 -5.00
CA ILE A 395 -18.45 -18.78 -4.62
C ILE A 395 -18.20 -18.60 -3.12
N VAL A 396 -18.76 -19.46 -2.26
CA VAL A 396 -18.53 -19.37 -0.81
C VAL A 396 -17.07 -19.68 -0.46
N ALA A 397 -16.46 -20.68 -1.10
CA ALA A 397 -15.06 -21.03 -0.88
C ALA A 397 -14.13 -19.88 -1.30
N ARG A 398 -14.34 -19.30 -2.48
CA ARG A 398 -13.57 -18.14 -2.96
C ARG A 398 -13.78 -16.91 -2.08
N ALA A 399 -15.01 -16.62 -1.66
CA ALA A 399 -15.29 -15.50 -0.77
C ALA A 399 -14.57 -15.61 0.57
N LYS A 400 -14.42 -16.83 1.12
CA LYS A 400 -13.61 -17.08 2.33
C LYS A 400 -12.13 -16.76 2.11
N GLN A 401 -11.57 -17.16 0.96
CA GLN A 401 -10.18 -16.83 0.59
C GLN A 401 -9.96 -15.32 0.51
N LEU A 402 -10.91 -14.59 -0.08
CA LEU A 402 -10.85 -13.13 -0.27
C LEU A 402 -11.25 -12.32 0.98
N GLY A 403 -11.66 -12.99 2.07
CA GLY A 403 -12.17 -12.32 3.28
C GLY A 403 -13.47 -11.53 3.07
N VAL A 404 -14.27 -11.89 2.05
CA VAL A 404 -15.52 -11.20 1.71
C VAL A 404 -16.69 -11.83 2.49
N LYS A 405 -17.48 -11.00 3.17
CA LYS A 405 -18.69 -11.46 3.87
C LYS A 405 -19.77 -11.86 2.87
N VAL A 406 -20.28 -13.08 2.99
CA VAL A 406 -21.43 -13.58 2.20
C VAL A 406 -22.70 -13.56 3.04
N THR A 407 -23.77 -12.91 2.57
CA THR A 407 -25.02 -12.72 3.33
C THR A 407 -25.88 -13.97 3.39
N ASN A 408 -25.96 -14.72 2.29
CA ASN A 408 -26.83 -15.90 2.13
C ASN A 408 -26.03 -17.19 1.85
N GLY A 409 -24.83 -17.32 2.43
CA GLY A 409 -23.88 -18.40 2.13
C GLY A 409 -24.37 -19.82 2.43
N LYS A 410 -25.40 -20.00 3.27
CA LYS A 410 -25.99 -21.32 3.59
C LYS A 410 -27.16 -21.72 2.69
N ALA A 411 -27.73 -20.81 1.93
CA ALA A 411 -28.93 -21.08 1.15
C ALA A 411 -28.63 -22.08 0.01
N LYS A 412 -29.51 -23.06 -0.21
CA LYS A 412 -29.40 -24.14 -1.21
C LYS A 412 -28.21 -25.11 -1.06
N ILE A 413 -27.43 -24.99 0.03
CA ILE A 413 -26.25 -25.85 0.30
C ILE A 413 -26.52 -26.75 1.53
N THR A 414 -27.54 -26.46 2.31
CA THR A 414 -27.98 -27.28 3.44
C THR A 414 -28.83 -28.43 2.93
N THR A 415 -28.33 -29.66 3.04
CA THR A 415 -29.15 -30.88 3.05
C THR A 415 -29.90 -30.94 4.38
N GLU A 416 -31.17 -31.32 4.36
CA GLU A 416 -31.95 -31.59 5.57
C GLU A 416 -31.16 -32.56 6.46
N SER A 417 -31.00 -32.19 7.73
CA SER A 417 -30.25 -32.94 8.74
C SER A 417 -31.12 -33.99 9.40
#